data_AF-A0A941JKE0-F1
#
_entry.id   AF-A0A941JKE0-F1
#
_cell.length_a   1.000
_cell.length_b   1.000
_cell.length_c   1.000
_cell.angle_alpha   90.00
_cell.angle_beta   90.00
_cell.angle_gamma   90.00
#
_symmetry.space_group_name_H-M   'P 1'
#
loop_
_entity.id
_entity.type
_entity.pdbx_description
1 polymer ?
#
loop_
_entity_poly.entity_id
_entity_poly.type
_entity_poly.pdbx_seq_one_letter_code
_entity_poly.pdbx_strand_id
1 'polypeptide(L)'
;MQPSRRAFLLGRRPAQTPWARFMQRLTLLCQGSVRDLGEAGADGPRGWLAPAREGDLAHARALCAEYGVALALDGVDGTAAAGPCLRVDPANLSGLARLAGDVPRWRAQPGVPLAVLAQAGLRQFDGLPGAMTLAEWLAAPAAWPAGRCAQSGVLAADVVLADGVEETLGPFGESDERPLRSATLQRLVPALFQLSTGPDAAAGAAGGAWAGRYRLDALRPQAPATVNLAHLLLGHGGTLAWVQEVLLTAVPAAEGEGGSDAPSLDDAARQAGRRLDARIKALFDPDGRFPLLAFSQ
;
A
#
# COMPACT_ATOMS: atom_id res chain seq x y z
N MET A 1 -30.56 22.61 -64.61
CA MET A 1 -30.79 22.37 -63.17
C MET A 1 -30.06 21.10 -62.76
N GLN A 2 -28.86 21.23 -62.17
CA GLN A 2 -28.15 20.10 -61.55
C GLN A 2 -28.58 20.01 -60.07
N PRO A 3 -29.07 18.86 -59.57
CA PRO A 3 -29.30 18.71 -58.16
C PRO A 3 -27.96 18.37 -57.47
N SER A 4 -27.41 19.37 -56.79
CA SER A 4 -26.33 19.23 -55.81
C SER A 4 -26.77 18.30 -54.67
N ARG A 5 -26.29 17.05 -54.66
CA ARG A 5 -26.39 16.15 -53.50
C ARG A 5 -25.25 16.46 -52.53
N ARG A 6 -25.49 17.40 -51.62
CA ARG A 6 -24.70 17.56 -50.38
C ARG A 6 -24.95 16.33 -49.50
N ALA A 7 -23.95 15.46 -49.41
CA ALA A 7 -23.93 14.40 -48.40
C ALA A 7 -23.69 15.05 -47.03
N PHE A 8 -24.69 14.96 -46.14
CA PHE A 8 -24.53 15.29 -44.73
C PHE A 8 -23.68 14.19 -44.08
N LEU A 9 -22.38 14.46 -43.87
CA LEU A 9 -21.55 13.69 -42.95
C LEU A 9 -22.05 13.94 -41.53
N LEU A 10 -23.09 13.20 -41.13
CA LEU A 10 -23.46 13.01 -39.74
C LEU A 10 -22.31 12.26 -39.08
N GLY A 11 -21.35 13.02 -38.55
CA GLY A 11 -20.28 12.50 -37.70
C GLY A 11 -20.89 11.84 -36.48
N ARG A 12 -21.04 10.50 -36.52
CA ARG A 12 -21.25 9.71 -35.32
C ARG A 12 -20.04 9.97 -34.43
N ARG A 13 -20.25 10.66 -33.30
CA ARG A 13 -19.24 10.68 -32.23
C ARG A 13 -18.88 9.22 -31.93
N PRO A 14 -17.61 8.82 -32.05
CA PRO A 14 -17.22 7.47 -31.69
C PRO A 14 -17.67 7.19 -30.25
N ALA A 15 -18.18 5.99 -30.01
CA ALA A 15 -18.60 5.60 -28.67
C ALA A 15 -17.41 5.74 -27.73
N GLN A 16 -17.58 6.53 -26.67
CA GLN A 16 -16.53 6.77 -25.69
C GLN A 16 -16.11 5.45 -25.03
N THR A 17 -14.81 5.17 -24.99
CA THR A 17 -14.25 3.97 -24.36
C THR A 17 -14.58 3.96 -22.86
N PRO A 18 -14.64 2.79 -22.19
CA PRO A 18 -14.76 2.72 -20.74
C PRO A 18 -13.70 3.55 -20.02
N TRP A 19 -12.46 3.55 -20.53
CA TRP A 19 -11.36 4.36 -20.03
C TRP A 19 -11.63 5.86 -20.14
N ALA A 20 -12.06 6.34 -21.31
CA ALA A 20 -12.37 7.76 -21.49
C ALA A 20 -13.54 8.22 -20.61
N ARG A 21 -14.51 7.35 -20.30
CA ARG A 21 -15.58 7.65 -19.31
C ARG A 21 -15.03 7.70 -17.88
N PHE A 22 -14.17 6.76 -17.52
CA PHE A 22 -13.48 6.74 -16.23
C PHE A 22 -12.69 8.03 -16.00
N MET A 23 -11.82 8.42 -16.95
CA MET A 23 -11.01 9.65 -16.84
C MET A 23 -11.86 10.91 -16.79
N GLN A 24 -12.96 10.97 -17.55
CA GLN A 24 -13.90 12.08 -17.49
C GLN A 24 -14.55 12.19 -16.09
N ARG A 25 -15.04 11.08 -15.53
CA ARG A 25 -15.65 11.10 -14.19
C ARG A 25 -14.64 11.41 -13.10
N LEU A 26 -13.43 10.89 -13.20
CA LEU A 26 -12.35 11.17 -12.27
C LEU A 26 -12.05 12.68 -12.25
N THR A 27 -11.92 13.30 -13.42
CA THR A 27 -11.69 14.75 -13.56
C THR A 27 -12.84 15.60 -13.02
N LEU A 28 -14.08 15.12 -13.07
CA LEU A 28 -15.25 15.84 -12.56
C LEU A 28 -15.39 15.74 -11.02
N LEU A 29 -14.96 14.62 -10.43
CA LEU A 29 -15.18 14.33 -9.00
C LEU A 29 -13.99 14.68 -8.10
N CYS A 30 -12.77 14.63 -8.65
CA CYS A 30 -11.56 14.95 -7.91
C CYS A 30 -11.24 16.44 -8.03
N GLN A 31 -10.79 17.04 -6.92
CA GLN A 31 -10.26 18.40 -6.91
C GLN A 31 -8.76 18.44 -7.26
N GLY A 32 -8.06 17.33 -7.07
CA GLY A 32 -6.67 17.13 -7.44
C GLY A 32 -6.40 17.12 -8.94
N SER A 33 -5.12 16.97 -9.29
CA SER A 33 -4.66 16.95 -10.68
C SER A 33 -4.79 15.56 -11.28
N VAL A 34 -5.54 15.45 -12.38
CA VAL A 34 -5.75 14.21 -13.14
C VAL A 34 -5.03 14.30 -14.48
N ARG A 35 -4.29 13.25 -14.86
CA ARG A 35 -3.62 13.12 -16.16
C ARG A 35 -3.95 11.79 -16.81
N ASP A 36 -4.38 11.83 -18.06
CA ASP A 36 -4.48 10.65 -18.93
C ASP A 36 -3.13 10.41 -19.59
N LEU A 37 -2.53 9.24 -19.34
CA LEU A 37 -1.24 8.83 -19.90
C LEU A 37 -1.42 7.98 -21.16
N GLY A 38 -2.67 7.72 -21.57
CA GLY A 38 -3.03 7.09 -22.84
C GLY A 38 -3.37 5.61 -22.74
N GLU A 39 -3.94 5.10 -23.85
CA GLU A 39 -4.42 3.71 -24.00
C GLU A 39 -3.48 2.83 -24.85
N ALA A 40 -2.49 3.41 -25.55
CA ALA A 40 -1.74 2.75 -26.62
C ALA A 40 -0.54 1.88 -26.16
N GLY A 41 -0.38 1.65 -24.85
CA GLY A 41 0.72 0.88 -24.29
C GLY A 41 0.44 -0.62 -24.21
N ALA A 42 1.51 -1.44 -24.24
CA ALA A 42 1.41 -2.90 -24.05
C ALA A 42 0.78 -3.29 -22.70
N ASP A 43 0.96 -2.43 -21.69
CA ASP A 43 0.41 -2.67 -20.35
C ASP A 43 -1.06 -2.21 -20.20
N GLY A 44 -1.64 -1.63 -21.27
CA GLY A 44 -3.01 -1.11 -21.31
C GLY A 44 -3.15 0.34 -20.83
N PRO A 45 -4.38 0.82 -20.59
CA PRO A 45 -4.66 2.20 -20.24
C PRO A 45 -4.01 2.68 -18.95
N ARG A 46 -3.45 3.89 -18.95
CA ARG A 46 -2.74 4.45 -17.79
C ARG A 46 -3.21 5.85 -17.47
N GLY A 47 -3.46 6.10 -16.19
CA GLY A 47 -3.80 7.41 -15.65
C GLY A 47 -2.95 7.74 -14.45
N TRP A 48 -2.93 9.01 -14.10
CA TRP A 48 -2.26 9.52 -12.90
C TRP A 48 -3.13 10.53 -12.17
N LEU A 49 -3.11 10.47 -10.83
CA LEU A 49 -3.83 11.37 -9.94
C LEU A 49 -2.88 11.87 -8.83
N ALA A 50 -2.79 13.19 -8.67
CA ALA A 50 -2.35 13.79 -7.40
C ALA A 50 -3.58 14.36 -6.69
N PRO A 51 -4.11 13.68 -5.65
CA PRO A 51 -5.29 14.13 -4.92
C PRO A 51 -4.99 15.44 -4.20
N ALA A 52 -5.98 16.31 -4.04
CA ALA A 52 -5.85 17.51 -3.21
C ALA A 52 -6.27 17.27 -1.75
N ARG A 53 -7.08 16.22 -1.52
CA ARG A 53 -7.67 15.84 -0.23
C ARG A 53 -8.04 14.36 -0.22
N GLU A 54 -8.26 13.79 0.96
CA GLU A 54 -8.67 12.39 1.12
C GLU A 54 -9.96 12.04 0.38
N GLY A 55 -10.91 12.97 0.29
CA GLY A 55 -12.14 12.76 -0.48
C GLY A 55 -11.92 12.46 -1.97
N ASP A 56 -10.81 12.91 -2.56
CA ASP A 56 -10.47 12.58 -3.95
C ASP A 56 -10.08 11.11 -4.08
N LEU A 57 -9.42 10.53 -3.06
CA LEU A 57 -9.07 9.11 -3.03
C LEU A 57 -10.30 8.23 -2.88
N ALA A 58 -11.25 8.63 -2.03
CA ALA A 58 -12.51 7.90 -1.88
C ALA A 58 -13.28 7.82 -3.22
N HIS A 59 -13.36 8.95 -3.94
CA HIS A 59 -13.94 8.99 -5.29
C HIS A 59 -13.15 8.15 -6.29
N ALA A 60 -11.82 8.30 -6.33
CA ALA A 60 -10.95 7.57 -7.25
C ALA A 60 -11.06 6.05 -7.06
N ARG A 61 -11.01 5.58 -5.81
CA ARG A 61 -11.16 4.15 -5.47
C ARG A 61 -12.53 3.60 -5.89
N ALA A 62 -13.61 4.33 -5.61
CA ALA A 62 -14.94 3.91 -6.02
C ALA A 62 -15.07 3.79 -7.55
N LEU A 63 -14.51 4.75 -8.30
CA LEU A 63 -14.45 4.67 -9.76
C LEU A 63 -13.55 3.53 -10.23
N CYS A 64 -12.39 3.31 -9.61
CA CYS A 64 -11.52 2.19 -9.94
C CYS A 64 -12.24 0.85 -9.77
N ALA A 65 -13.00 0.70 -8.68
CA ALA A 65 -13.81 -0.48 -8.45
C ALA A 65 -14.92 -0.64 -9.49
N GLU A 66 -15.60 0.44 -9.85
CA GLU A 66 -16.70 0.46 -10.84
C GLU A 66 -16.22 0.10 -12.26
N TYR A 67 -15.05 0.61 -12.67
CA TYR A 67 -14.53 0.45 -14.02
C TYR A 67 -13.50 -0.68 -14.18
N GLY A 68 -13.17 -1.41 -13.10
CA GLY A 68 -12.15 -2.46 -13.13
C GLY A 68 -10.74 -1.92 -13.40
N VAL A 69 -10.43 -0.74 -12.87
CA VAL A 69 -9.11 -0.10 -12.95
C VAL A 69 -8.36 -0.41 -11.65
N ALA A 70 -7.11 -0.84 -11.74
CA ALA A 70 -6.27 -1.02 -10.56
C ALA A 70 -5.85 0.35 -9.99
N LEU A 71 -5.94 0.50 -8.68
CA LEU A 71 -5.46 1.68 -7.96
C LEU A 71 -4.02 1.40 -7.46
N ALA A 72 -3.04 2.12 -7.98
CA ALA A 72 -1.63 1.92 -7.65
C ALA A 72 -1.05 3.13 -6.91
N LEU A 73 -0.17 2.88 -5.95
CA LEU A 73 0.67 3.92 -5.36
C LEU A 73 1.76 4.33 -6.37
N ASP A 74 1.92 5.62 -6.60
CA ASP A 74 3.02 6.14 -7.42
C ASP A 74 4.37 6.01 -6.69
N GLY A 75 5.48 5.98 -7.44
CA GLY A 75 6.83 5.90 -6.85
C GLY A 75 7.23 4.54 -6.25
N VAL A 76 6.39 3.50 -6.35
CA VAL A 76 6.72 2.14 -5.90
C VAL A 76 7.22 1.27 -7.04
N ASP A 77 8.45 0.79 -6.91
CA ASP A 77 9.04 -0.21 -7.81
C ASP A 77 8.61 -1.65 -7.46
N GLY A 78 8.69 -2.54 -8.45
CA GLY A 78 8.43 -3.97 -8.25
C GLY A 78 6.95 -4.30 -8.07
N THR A 79 6.06 -3.51 -8.67
CA THR A 79 4.64 -3.84 -8.80
C THR A 79 4.19 -3.82 -10.24
N ALA A 80 3.17 -4.62 -10.56
CA ALA A 80 2.59 -4.70 -11.89
C ALA A 80 1.07 -4.79 -11.81
N ALA A 81 0.38 -4.00 -12.65
CA ALA A 81 -1.06 -4.09 -12.83
C ALA A 81 -1.37 -4.83 -14.13
N ALA A 82 -2.20 -5.87 -14.05
CA ALA A 82 -2.73 -6.55 -15.22
C ALA A 82 -3.93 -5.76 -15.76
N GLY A 83 -3.72 -4.88 -16.74
CA GLY A 83 -4.77 -4.07 -17.36
C GLY A 83 -4.77 -2.59 -16.94
N PRO A 84 -5.92 -1.89 -17.05
CA PRO A 84 -6.01 -0.46 -16.75
C PRO A 84 -5.55 -0.11 -15.34
N CYS A 85 -4.79 0.97 -15.19
CA CYS A 85 -4.22 1.36 -13.90
C CYS A 85 -4.23 2.89 -13.71
N LEU A 86 -4.68 3.33 -12.53
CA LEU A 86 -4.56 4.69 -12.04
C LEU A 86 -3.45 4.73 -10.99
N ARG A 87 -2.33 5.41 -11.29
CA ARG A 87 -1.27 5.70 -10.32
C ARG A 87 -1.63 6.93 -9.51
N VAL A 88 -1.42 6.86 -8.21
CA VAL A 88 -1.77 7.94 -7.29
C VAL A 88 -0.53 8.42 -6.57
N ASP A 89 -0.17 9.68 -6.79
CA ASP A 89 0.89 10.37 -6.07
C ASP A 89 0.35 10.89 -4.73
N PRO A 90 0.87 10.43 -3.59
CA PRO A 90 0.37 10.83 -2.28
C PRO A 90 0.88 12.20 -1.82
N ALA A 91 1.82 12.86 -2.51
CA ALA A 91 2.62 13.97 -1.98
C ALA A 91 1.81 15.16 -1.42
N ASN A 92 0.63 15.43 -1.96
CA ASN A 92 -0.25 16.50 -1.47
C ASN A 92 -0.97 16.17 -0.16
N LEU A 93 -1.01 14.89 0.23
CA LEU A 93 -1.56 14.43 1.51
C LEU A 93 -0.42 14.34 2.53
N SER A 94 0.11 15.48 2.95
CA SER A 94 1.35 15.60 3.73
C SER A 94 1.14 16.22 5.11
N GLY A 95 -0.05 16.09 5.68
CA GLY A 95 -0.35 16.47 7.06
C GLY A 95 0.49 15.68 8.07
N LEU A 96 1.09 16.40 9.02
CA LEU A 96 1.84 15.85 10.14
C LEU A 96 1.44 16.57 11.43
N ALA A 97 0.98 15.82 12.43
CA ALA A 97 0.57 16.35 13.72
C ALA A 97 1.19 15.55 14.87
N ARG A 98 1.86 16.24 15.80
CA ARG A 98 2.28 15.64 17.07
C ARG A 98 1.07 15.53 18.00
N LEU A 99 0.81 14.34 18.52
CA LEU A 99 -0.26 14.12 19.49
C LEU A 99 0.15 14.58 20.89
N ALA A 100 -0.83 15.02 21.68
CA ALA A 100 -0.63 15.35 23.08
C ALA A 100 -0.34 14.08 23.91
N GLY A 101 0.56 14.20 24.88
CA GLY A 101 0.95 13.12 25.79
C GLY A 101 2.43 13.15 26.13
N ASP A 102 2.79 12.40 27.17
CA ASP A 102 4.16 12.32 27.68
C ASP A 102 5.08 11.55 26.72
N VAL A 103 4.56 10.48 26.12
CA VAL A 103 5.26 9.72 25.07
C VAL A 103 5.00 10.41 23.73
N PRO A 104 6.05 10.89 23.03
CA PRO A 104 5.86 11.62 21.78
C PRO A 104 5.36 10.67 20.68
N ARG A 105 4.22 11.01 20.08
CA ARG A 105 3.61 10.29 18.97
C ARG A 105 3.21 11.26 17.87
N TRP A 106 3.25 10.79 16.63
CA TRP A 106 2.93 11.59 15.45
C TRP A 106 1.90 10.89 14.59
N ARG A 107 0.91 11.65 14.15
CA ARG A 107 -0.08 11.25 13.18
C ARG A 107 0.35 11.86 11.84
N ALA A 108 0.65 11.01 10.86
CA ALA A 108 1.27 11.39 9.60
C ALA A 108 0.49 10.83 8.42
N GLN A 109 0.20 11.68 7.43
CA GLN A 109 -0.41 11.29 6.17
C GLN A 109 0.61 10.66 5.20
N PRO A 110 0.17 9.88 4.20
CA PRO A 110 1.03 9.11 3.31
C PRO A 110 2.07 9.94 2.53
N GLY A 111 1.77 11.20 2.22
CA GLY A 111 2.63 12.09 1.45
C GLY A 111 3.69 12.82 2.26
N VAL A 112 3.75 12.66 3.60
CA VAL A 112 4.77 13.31 4.42
C VAL A 112 6.16 12.83 3.98
N PRO A 113 7.08 13.73 3.57
CA PRO A 113 8.44 13.33 3.22
C PRO A 113 9.24 12.85 4.45
N LEU A 114 10.10 11.85 4.26
CA LEU A 114 10.92 11.29 5.36
C LEU A 114 11.81 12.35 6.01
N ALA A 115 12.31 13.33 5.25
CA ALA A 115 13.08 14.44 5.82
C ALA A 115 12.28 15.25 6.85
N VAL A 116 10.97 15.40 6.67
CA VAL A 116 10.10 16.11 7.60
C VAL A 116 9.89 15.29 8.87
N LEU A 117 9.73 13.97 8.75
CA LEU A 117 9.64 13.06 9.91
C LEU A 117 10.94 13.05 10.72
N ALA A 118 12.09 12.98 10.05
CA ALA A 118 13.40 13.09 10.68
C ALA A 118 13.57 14.41 11.45
N GLN A 119 13.22 15.54 10.83
CA GLN A 119 13.23 16.86 11.47
C GLN A 119 12.28 16.96 12.67
N ALA A 120 11.17 16.21 12.65
CA ALA A 120 10.23 16.13 13.78
C ALA A 120 10.74 15.28 14.96
N GLY A 121 11.90 14.64 14.83
CA GLY A 121 12.55 13.84 15.88
C GLY A 121 12.39 12.33 15.73
N LEU A 122 11.83 11.85 14.61
CA LEU A 122 11.71 10.42 14.30
C LEU A 122 13.02 9.93 13.67
N ARG A 123 14.02 9.67 14.52
CA ARG A 123 15.40 9.35 14.15
C ARG A 123 15.56 8.09 13.32
N GLN A 124 14.58 7.19 13.32
CA GLN A 124 14.58 6.01 12.45
C GLN A 124 14.56 6.34 10.95
N PHE A 125 14.24 7.57 10.57
CA PHE A 125 14.27 8.04 9.18
C PHE A 125 15.56 8.78 8.82
N ASP A 126 16.49 8.97 9.76
CA ASP A 126 17.79 9.59 9.50
C ASP A 126 18.58 8.73 8.49
N GLY A 127 19.18 9.38 7.47
CA GLY A 127 19.98 8.70 6.44
C GLY A 127 19.19 8.09 5.28
N LEU A 128 17.86 8.07 5.34
CA LEU A 128 17.00 7.65 4.22
C LEU A 128 16.83 8.79 3.19
N PRO A 129 16.44 8.48 1.92
CA PRO A 129 16.20 9.51 0.91
C PRO A 129 15.11 10.49 1.36
N GLY A 130 15.49 11.75 1.61
CA GLY A 130 14.59 12.72 2.25
C GLY A 130 13.33 13.07 1.46
N ALA A 131 13.36 12.92 0.13
CA ALA A 131 12.22 13.15 -0.75
C ALA A 131 11.23 11.98 -0.82
N MET A 132 11.64 10.79 -0.34
CA MET A 132 10.75 9.64 -0.24
C MET A 132 9.59 9.99 0.70
N THR A 133 8.37 9.64 0.31
CA THR A 133 7.17 9.81 1.12
C THR A 133 7.02 8.66 2.11
N LEU A 134 6.22 8.88 3.17
CA LEU A 134 5.89 7.85 4.14
C LEU A 134 5.24 6.62 3.49
N ALA A 135 4.36 6.82 2.51
CA ALA A 135 3.73 5.72 1.78
C ALA A 135 4.72 4.90 0.96
N GLU A 136 5.64 5.54 0.24
CA GLU A 136 6.71 4.84 -0.48
C GLU A 136 7.58 4.04 0.50
N TRP A 137 7.92 4.61 1.67
CA TRP A 137 8.70 3.91 2.68
C TRP A 137 7.99 2.67 3.24
N LEU A 138 6.68 2.76 3.51
CA LEU A 138 5.87 1.60 3.90
C LEU A 138 5.80 0.53 2.80
N ALA A 139 5.80 0.96 1.54
CA ALA A 139 5.75 0.08 0.38
C ALA A 139 7.11 -0.58 0.06
N ALA A 140 8.21 0.08 0.40
CA ALA A 140 9.57 -0.39 0.18
C ALA A 140 9.87 -1.68 0.96
N PRO A 141 10.80 -2.53 0.47
CA PRO A 141 11.12 -3.79 1.14
C PRO A 141 11.53 -3.55 2.59
N ALA A 142 10.84 -4.23 3.50
CA ALA A 142 11.04 -4.12 4.93
C ALA A 142 12.26 -4.96 5.37
N ALA A 143 13.37 -4.30 5.72
CA ALA A 143 14.65 -4.97 6.00
C ALA A 143 14.82 -5.50 7.44
N TRP A 144 13.79 -5.41 8.30
CA TRP A 144 13.91 -5.91 9.68
C TRP A 144 13.99 -7.44 9.72
N PRO A 145 14.76 -8.01 10.66
CA PRO A 145 14.71 -9.44 10.94
C PRO A 145 13.28 -9.92 11.26
N ALA A 146 13.06 -11.23 11.13
CA ALA A 146 11.76 -11.84 11.39
C ALA A 146 11.29 -11.53 12.82
N GLY A 147 10.03 -11.10 12.96
CA GLY A 147 9.40 -10.74 14.23
C GLY A 147 9.83 -9.38 14.81
N ARG A 148 10.70 -8.61 14.15
CA ARG A 148 11.22 -7.32 14.65
C ARG A 148 10.55 -6.08 14.03
N CYS A 149 9.36 -6.21 13.44
CA CYS A 149 8.62 -5.11 12.81
C CYS A 149 8.35 -3.89 13.71
N ALA A 150 8.32 -4.07 15.04
CA ALA A 150 8.16 -2.97 15.99
C ALA A 150 9.27 -1.91 15.90
N GLN A 151 10.43 -2.27 15.35
CA GLN A 151 11.54 -1.35 15.08
C GLN A 151 11.25 -0.35 13.96
N SER A 152 10.14 -0.48 13.25
CA SER A 152 9.64 0.54 12.33
C SER A 152 9.16 1.81 13.04
N GLY A 153 8.76 1.69 14.31
CA GLY A 153 8.07 2.76 15.04
C GLY A 153 6.61 2.98 14.62
N VAL A 154 6.05 2.13 13.76
CA VAL A 154 4.62 2.14 13.41
C VAL A 154 3.81 1.60 14.57
N LEU A 155 2.83 2.38 15.04
CA LEU A 155 1.91 2.03 16.12
C LEU A 155 0.53 1.65 15.61
N ALA A 156 0.02 2.36 14.61
CA ALA A 156 -1.27 2.10 13.98
C ALA A 156 -1.29 2.68 12.56
N ALA A 157 -2.22 2.22 11.73
CA ALA A 157 -2.45 2.77 10.40
C ALA A 157 -3.95 2.78 10.09
N ASP A 158 -4.45 3.92 9.64
CA ASP A 158 -5.78 4.06 9.07
C ASP A 158 -5.69 3.75 7.57
N VAL A 159 -6.49 2.79 7.11
CA VAL A 159 -6.43 2.23 5.76
C VAL A 159 -7.79 2.08 5.11
N VAL A 160 -7.80 2.07 3.78
CA VAL A 160 -8.95 1.63 2.98
C VAL A 160 -8.63 0.29 2.34
N LEU A 161 -9.45 -0.72 2.65
CA LEU A 161 -9.33 -2.06 2.09
C LEU A 161 -9.86 -2.13 0.65
N ALA A 162 -9.64 -3.26 -0.03
CA ALA A 162 -10.04 -3.46 -1.42
C ALA A 162 -11.56 -3.29 -1.65
N ASP A 163 -12.38 -3.71 -0.69
CA ASP A 163 -13.83 -3.53 -0.69
C ASP A 163 -14.26 -2.07 -0.46
N GLY A 164 -13.35 -1.21 0.01
CA GLY A 164 -13.60 0.18 0.31
C GLY A 164 -13.92 0.50 1.76
N VAL A 165 -13.88 -0.49 2.63
CA VAL A 165 -14.10 -0.28 4.06
C VAL A 165 -12.86 0.38 4.66
N GLU A 166 -13.09 1.43 5.44
CA GLU A 166 -12.06 2.09 6.22
C GLU A 166 -11.84 1.35 7.55
N GLU A 167 -10.58 1.10 7.89
CA GLU A 167 -10.19 0.37 9.09
C GLU A 167 -8.96 0.97 9.74
N THR A 168 -8.88 0.85 11.07
CA THR A 168 -7.67 1.15 11.82
C THR A 168 -6.98 -0.15 12.19
N LEU A 169 -5.80 -0.38 11.63
CA LEU A 169 -4.92 -1.47 12.04
C LEU A 169 -4.00 -1.00 13.16
N GLY A 170 -3.77 -1.82 14.18
CA GLY A 170 -2.98 -1.44 15.35
C GLY A 170 -2.63 -2.63 16.24
N PRO A 171 -2.30 -2.40 17.53
CA PRO A 171 -2.09 -3.49 18.48
C PRO A 171 -3.30 -4.43 18.49
N PHE A 172 -3.08 -5.71 18.76
CA PHE A 172 -4.14 -6.72 18.71
C PHE A 172 -3.98 -7.75 19.83
N GLY A 173 -5.11 -8.27 20.32
CA GLY A 173 -5.14 -9.23 21.43
C GLY A 173 -5.05 -8.53 22.79
N GLU A 174 -4.22 -9.03 23.69
CA GLU A 174 -4.10 -8.48 25.06
C GLU A 174 -3.67 -7.00 25.11
N SER A 175 -3.10 -6.48 24.02
CA SER A 175 -2.67 -5.08 23.89
C SER A 175 -3.72 -4.14 23.28
N ASP A 176 -4.88 -4.66 22.82
CA ASP A 176 -5.99 -3.83 22.33
C ASP A 176 -7.35 -4.52 22.55
N GLU A 177 -8.21 -3.88 23.34
CA GLU A 177 -9.55 -4.39 23.68
C GLU A 177 -10.62 -4.05 22.63
N ARG A 178 -10.23 -3.40 21.53
CA ARG A 178 -11.17 -2.98 20.49
C ARG A 178 -11.61 -4.18 19.64
N PRO A 179 -12.91 -4.46 19.55
CA PRO A 179 -13.40 -5.51 18.66
C PRO A 179 -13.12 -5.16 17.19
N LEU A 180 -12.82 -6.17 16.37
CA LEU A 180 -12.74 -6.04 14.92
C LEU A 180 -14.08 -5.56 14.37
N ARG A 181 -14.08 -4.41 13.69
CA ARG A 181 -15.30 -3.68 13.35
C ARG A 181 -15.97 -4.17 12.09
N SER A 182 -15.21 -4.48 11.03
CA SER A 182 -15.78 -5.02 9.79
C SER A 182 -15.78 -6.54 9.71
N ALA A 183 -16.76 -7.05 8.96
CA ALA A 183 -16.79 -8.44 8.52
C ALA A 183 -15.55 -8.82 7.70
N THR A 184 -14.93 -7.86 7.01
CA THR A 184 -13.70 -8.08 6.24
C THR A 184 -12.54 -8.40 7.17
N LEU A 185 -12.29 -7.61 8.22
CA LEU A 185 -11.25 -7.93 9.20
C LEU A 185 -11.58 -9.20 10.01
N GLN A 186 -12.84 -9.40 10.38
CA GLN A 186 -13.26 -10.60 11.11
C GLN A 186 -13.01 -11.90 10.35
N ARG A 187 -12.99 -11.87 9.01
CA ARG A 187 -12.57 -13.01 8.17
C ARG A 187 -11.07 -13.03 7.93
N LEU A 188 -10.48 -11.88 7.64
CA LEU A 188 -9.08 -11.73 7.26
C LEU A 188 -8.14 -12.14 8.41
N VAL A 189 -8.37 -11.62 9.60
CA VAL A 189 -7.45 -11.80 10.74
C VAL A 189 -7.30 -13.28 11.13
N PRO A 190 -8.37 -14.06 11.35
CA PRO A 190 -8.23 -15.49 11.63
C PRO A 190 -7.50 -16.26 10.51
N ALA A 191 -7.77 -15.92 9.25
CA ALA A 191 -7.10 -16.55 8.11
C ALA A 191 -5.59 -16.25 8.09
N LEU A 192 -5.18 -15.01 8.41
CA LEU A 192 -3.77 -14.64 8.50
C LEU A 192 -3.06 -15.37 9.66
N PHE A 193 -3.71 -15.52 10.82
CA PHE A 193 -3.17 -16.33 11.92
C PHE A 193 -3.04 -17.82 11.55
N GLN A 194 -3.99 -18.35 10.78
CA GLN A 194 -3.86 -19.71 10.25
C GLN A 194 -2.68 -19.80 9.28
N LEU A 195 -2.46 -18.81 8.41
CA LEU A 195 -1.31 -18.76 7.52
C LEU A 195 0.03 -18.69 8.28
N SER A 196 0.09 -17.93 9.38
CA SER A 196 1.33 -17.68 10.12
C SER A 196 1.83 -18.91 10.90
N THR A 197 0.97 -19.90 11.10
CA THR A 197 1.30 -21.21 11.69
C THR A 197 1.65 -22.28 10.64
N GLY A 198 1.52 -21.95 9.34
CA GLY A 198 1.76 -22.87 8.24
C GLY A 198 3.24 -23.10 7.90
N PRO A 199 3.55 -24.14 7.10
CA PRO A 199 4.92 -24.52 6.76
C PRO A 199 5.65 -23.46 5.93
N ASP A 200 4.95 -22.75 5.04
CA ASP A 200 5.56 -21.68 4.24
C ASP A 200 6.02 -20.50 5.13
N ALA A 201 5.25 -20.17 6.18
CA ALA A 201 5.63 -19.13 7.13
C ALA A 201 6.82 -19.56 8.00
N ALA A 202 6.88 -20.83 8.42
CA ALA A 202 8.02 -21.37 9.16
C ALA A 202 9.29 -21.41 8.29
N ALA A 203 9.19 -21.84 7.03
CA ALA A 203 10.31 -21.86 6.09
C ALA A 203 10.77 -20.43 5.75
N GLY A 204 9.84 -19.49 5.58
CA GLY A 204 10.15 -18.10 5.27
C GLY A 204 10.78 -17.32 6.43
N ALA A 205 10.64 -17.78 7.68
CA ALA A 205 11.25 -17.17 8.87
C ALA A 205 12.55 -17.86 9.31
N ALA A 206 13.07 -18.82 8.54
CA ALA A 206 14.23 -19.61 8.92
C ALA A 206 15.50 -18.75 9.08
N GLY A 207 16.30 -19.05 10.10
CA GLY A 207 17.56 -18.33 10.36
C GLY A 207 17.39 -16.87 10.81
N GLY A 208 16.18 -16.45 11.20
CA GLY A 208 15.90 -15.08 11.63
C GLY A 208 15.71 -14.07 10.50
N ALA A 209 15.88 -14.48 9.24
CA ALA A 209 15.49 -13.70 8.08
C ALA A 209 14.01 -13.90 7.75
N TRP A 210 13.40 -12.95 7.04
CA TRP A 210 12.05 -13.07 6.51
C TRP A 210 12.08 -13.07 4.98
N ALA A 211 11.56 -14.13 4.37
CA ALA A 211 11.61 -14.33 2.91
C ALA A 211 10.43 -13.71 2.15
N GLY A 212 9.30 -13.48 2.83
CA GLY A 212 8.12 -12.87 2.22
C GLY A 212 8.29 -11.36 2.07
N ARG A 213 7.60 -10.78 1.10
CA ARG A 213 7.50 -9.33 0.98
C ARG A 213 6.48 -8.77 1.97
N TYR A 214 5.38 -9.47 2.19
CA TYR A 214 4.40 -9.11 3.22
C TYR A 214 4.82 -9.67 4.58
N ARG A 215 4.77 -8.82 5.61
CA ARG A 215 5.31 -9.11 6.94
C ARG A 215 4.36 -9.94 7.81
N LEU A 216 3.99 -11.14 7.37
CA LEU A 216 3.15 -12.05 8.16
C LEU A 216 3.81 -12.48 9.48
N ASP A 217 5.13 -12.42 9.55
CA ASP A 217 5.91 -12.57 10.78
C ASP A 217 5.54 -11.55 11.87
N ALA A 218 4.89 -10.45 11.54
CA ALA A 218 4.32 -9.51 12.52
C ALA A 218 3.26 -10.15 13.44
N LEU A 219 2.66 -11.28 13.04
CA LEU A 219 1.74 -12.06 13.88
C LEU A 219 2.47 -12.95 14.90
N ARG A 220 3.81 -13.02 14.83
CA ARG A 220 4.68 -13.75 15.75
C ARG A 220 5.86 -12.85 16.16
N PRO A 221 5.58 -11.69 16.79
CA PRO A 221 6.60 -10.72 17.14
C PRO A 221 7.60 -11.30 18.14
N GLN A 222 8.83 -10.82 18.08
CA GLN A 222 9.84 -11.15 19.08
C GLN A 222 9.55 -10.36 20.37
N ALA A 223 9.54 -11.06 21.50
CA ALA A 223 9.43 -10.42 22.81
C ALA A 223 10.52 -9.32 22.97
N PRO A 224 10.19 -8.16 23.56
CA PRO A 224 8.97 -7.85 24.31
C PRO A 224 7.80 -7.31 23.45
N ALA A 225 7.91 -7.27 22.12
CA ALA A 225 6.83 -6.74 21.28
C ALA A 225 5.61 -7.67 21.26
N THR A 226 4.42 -7.07 21.14
CA THR A 226 3.13 -7.77 20.98
C THR A 226 2.60 -7.59 19.56
N VAL A 227 1.55 -8.36 19.21
CA VAL A 227 1.02 -8.36 17.84
C VAL A 227 0.48 -6.98 17.50
N ASN A 228 0.87 -6.48 16.33
CA ASN A 228 0.34 -5.25 15.76
C ASN A 228 0.02 -5.45 14.27
N LEU A 229 -1.26 -5.35 13.92
CA LEU A 229 -1.75 -5.58 12.56
C LEU A 229 -1.26 -4.50 11.57
N ALA A 230 -0.91 -3.29 12.03
CA ALA A 230 -0.37 -2.26 11.16
C ALA A 230 0.99 -2.67 10.56
N HIS A 231 1.73 -3.54 11.23
CA HIS A 231 3.03 -4.04 10.74
C HIS A 231 2.89 -4.94 9.51
N LEU A 232 1.70 -5.49 9.22
CA LEU A 232 1.42 -6.23 7.98
C LEU A 232 1.56 -5.34 6.74
N LEU A 233 1.46 -4.01 6.90
CA LEU A 233 1.61 -3.04 5.81
C LEU A 233 3.07 -2.70 5.49
N LEU A 234 4.01 -3.07 6.34
CA LEU A 234 5.43 -2.89 6.06
C LEU A 234 5.83 -3.80 4.90
N GLY A 235 6.49 -3.24 3.88
CA GLY A 235 6.86 -4.01 2.69
C GLY A 235 5.74 -4.21 1.68
N HIS A 236 4.52 -3.72 1.94
CA HIS A 236 3.32 -4.09 1.18
C HIS A 236 3.27 -3.64 -0.28
N GLY A 237 4.21 -2.83 -0.77
CA GLY A 237 4.21 -2.38 -2.16
C GLY A 237 2.96 -1.59 -2.61
N GLY A 238 2.10 -1.12 -1.70
CA GLY A 238 0.81 -0.53 -2.09
C GLY A 238 -0.18 -1.54 -2.68
N THR A 239 -0.02 -2.84 -2.40
CA THR A 239 -0.82 -3.92 -3.02
C THR A 239 -1.90 -4.50 -2.10
N LEU A 240 -1.88 -4.20 -0.80
CA LEU A 240 -2.79 -4.80 0.18
C LEU A 240 -3.97 -3.90 0.56
N ALA A 241 -3.69 -2.61 0.73
CA ALA A 241 -4.65 -1.59 1.12
C ALA A 241 -4.08 -0.21 0.76
N TRP A 242 -4.94 0.81 0.74
CA TRP A 242 -4.50 2.20 0.65
C TRP A 242 -4.31 2.79 2.04
N VAL A 243 -3.12 3.32 2.34
CA VAL A 243 -2.84 3.97 3.63
C VAL A 243 -3.31 5.42 3.61
N GLN A 244 -4.22 5.79 4.53
CA GLN A 244 -4.69 7.16 4.71
C GLN A 244 -3.87 7.90 5.75
N GLU A 245 -3.48 7.22 6.83
CA GLU A 245 -2.73 7.83 7.92
C GLU A 245 -1.97 6.80 8.74
N VAL A 246 -0.88 7.22 9.38
CA VAL A 246 -0.05 6.36 10.22
C VAL A 246 0.25 7.05 11.54
N LEU A 247 0.08 6.30 12.62
CA LEU A 247 0.54 6.68 13.94
C LEU A 247 1.96 6.15 14.16
N LEU A 248 2.90 7.06 14.40
CA LEU A 248 4.32 6.79 14.59
C LEU A 248 4.77 7.14 16.01
N THR A 249 5.77 6.43 16.49
CA THR A 249 6.57 6.80 17.66
C THR A 249 8.04 6.87 17.28
N ALA A 250 8.81 7.66 18.02
CA ALA A 250 10.26 7.60 17.92
C ALA A 250 10.72 6.23 18.43
N VAL A 251 11.59 5.61 17.65
CA VAL A 251 12.40 4.46 18.06
C VAL A 251 13.87 4.84 17.88
N PRO A 252 14.80 4.18 18.59
CA PRO A 252 16.22 4.39 18.34
C PRO A 252 16.50 4.26 16.84
N ALA A 253 17.38 5.12 16.31
CA ALA A 253 17.87 4.93 14.95
C ALA A 253 18.34 3.48 14.82
N ALA A 254 18.06 2.84 13.69
CA ALA A 254 18.64 1.54 13.41
C ALA A 254 20.16 1.71 13.55
N GLU A 255 20.74 1.18 14.62
CA GLU A 255 22.19 1.14 14.76
C GLU A 255 22.66 0.46 13.48
N GLY A 256 23.54 1.15 12.74
CA GLY A 256 24.01 0.65 11.47
C GLY A 256 24.60 -0.74 11.68
N GLU A 257 23.83 -1.77 11.36
CA GLU A 257 24.35 -3.05 10.86
C GLU A 257 24.91 -2.76 9.45
N GLY A 258 25.91 -1.88 9.41
CA GLY A 258 26.80 -1.70 8.29
C GLY A 258 27.62 -2.98 8.18
N GLY A 259 27.21 -3.87 7.30
CA GLY A 259 27.93 -5.11 7.03
C GLY A 259 26.98 -6.29 6.87
N SER A 260 26.59 -6.50 5.61
CA SER A 260 26.29 -7.79 5.00
C SER A 260 26.53 -9.04 5.88
N ASP A 261 25.48 -9.49 6.56
CA ASP A 261 25.21 -10.92 6.72
C ASP A 261 23.71 -11.10 7.01
N ALA A 262 22.86 -10.40 6.25
CA ALA A 262 21.47 -10.81 6.15
C ALA A 262 21.49 -12.28 5.72
N PRO A 263 20.90 -13.21 6.51
CA PRO A 263 21.00 -14.63 6.24
C PRO A 263 20.64 -14.88 4.79
N SER A 264 21.54 -15.48 4.01
CA SER A 264 21.26 -15.75 2.61
C SER A 264 20.08 -16.72 2.56
N LEU A 265 18.91 -16.19 2.18
CA LEU A 265 17.74 -17.01 1.98
C LEU A 265 18.06 -18.03 0.88
N ASP A 266 17.83 -19.31 1.14
CA ASP A 266 17.90 -20.30 0.08
C ASP A 266 16.69 -20.19 -0.85
N ASP A 267 16.75 -20.87 -1.99
CA ASP A 267 15.68 -20.81 -2.99
C ASP A 267 14.37 -21.40 -2.48
N ALA A 268 14.43 -22.36 -1.55
CA ALA A 268 13.25 -22.96 -0.95
C ALA A 268 12.50 -21.95 -0.08
N ALA A 269 13.21 -21.18 0.75
CA ALA A 269 12.67 -20.10 1.57
C ALA A 269 12.10 -18.97 0.70
N ARG A 270 12.81 -18.57 -0.37
CA ARG A 270 12.30 -17.58 -1.34
C ARG A 270 11.00 -18.04 -1.99
N GLN A 271 10.94 -19.30 -2.43
CA GLN A 271 9.74 -19.85 -3.06
C GLN A 271 8.59 -19.98 -2.05
N ALA A 272 8.87 -20.35 -0.80
CA ALA A 272 7.88 -20.34 0.28
C ALA A 272 7.34 -18.93 0.54
N GLY A 273 8.22 -17.93 0.60
CA GLY A 273 7.85 -16.52 0.71
C GLY A 273 6.93 -16.06 -0.41
N ARG A 274 7.25 -16.38 -1.68
CA ARG A 274 6.40 -16.05 -2.85
C ARG A 274 5.03 -16.72 -2.79
N ARG A 275 4.94 -17.99 -2.39
CA ARG A 275 3.65 -18.68 -2.21
C ARG A 275 2.84 -18.03 -1.09
N LEU A 276 3.50 -17.65 -0.01
CA LEU A 276 2.86 -16.98 1.12
C LEU A 276 2.32 -15.61 0.71
N ASP A 277 3.12 -14.82 -0.01
CA ASP A 277 2.71 -13.50 -0.51
C ASP A 277 1.48 -13.60 -1.41
N ALA A 278 1.45 -14.56 -2.34
CA ALA A 278 0.29 -14.79 -3.20
C ALA A 278 -0.99 -15.10 -2.40
N ARG A 279 -0.89 -15.90 -1.33
CA ARG A 279 -2.02 -16.24 -0.45
C ARG A 279 -2.49 -15.04 0.36
N ILE A 280 -1.57 -14.24 0.91
CA ILE A 280 -1.91 -13.01 1.64
C ILE A 280 -2.60 -12.01 0.72
N LYS A 281 -2.07 -11.79 -0.49
CA LYS A 281 -2.68 -10.91 -1.49
C LYS A 281 -4.11 -11.34 -1.82
N ALA A 282 -4.35 -12.63 -2.02
CA ALA A 282 -5.69 -13.15 -2.30
C ALA A 282 -6.69 -12.94 -1.12
N LEU A 283 -6.20 -12.87 0.12
CA LEU A 283 -7.04 -12.56 1.29
C LEU A 283 -7.38 -11.08 1.40
N PHE A 284 -6.41 -10.19 1.14
CA PHE A 284 -6.60 -8.73 1.22
C PHE A 284 -7.38 -8.16 0.04
N ASP A 285 -7.13 -8.69 -1.16
CA ASP A 285 -7.64 -8.14 -2.41
C ASP A 285 -8.06 -9.26 -3.39
N PRO A 286 -9.16 -9.97 -3.09
CA PRO A 286 -9.66 -11.06 -3.93
C PRO A 286 -10.12 -10.59 -5.32
N ASP A 287 -10.45 -9.30 -5.47
CA ASP A 287 -10.95 -8.71 -6.71
C ASP A 287 -9.84 -8.05 -7.56
N GLY A 288 -8.59 -8.03 -7.10
CA GLY A 288 -7.47 -7.42 -7.83
C GLY A 288 -7.58 -5.90 -8.01
N ARG A 289 -8.09 -5.19 -7.00
CA ARG A 289 -8.23 -3.71 -6.97
C ARG A 289 -6.89 -2.98 -6.87
N PHE A 290 -5.87 -3.62 -6.31
CA PHE A 290 -4.51 -3.11 -6.23
C PHE A 290 -3.56 -3.96 -7.08
N PRO A 291 -2.41 -3.42 -7.53
CA PRO A 291 -1.40 -4.17 -8.26
C PRO A 291 -0.93 -5.46 -7.58
N LEU A 292 -0.25 -6.31 -8.34
CA LEU A 292 0.50 -7.45 -7.83
C LEU A 292 1.96 -7.06 -7.59
N LEU A 293 2.62 -7.75 -6.66
CA LEU A 293 4.07 -7.70 -6.57
C LEU A 293 4.69 -8.36 -7.81
N ALA A 294 5.65 -7.68 -8.42
CA ALA A 294 6.50 -8.21 -9.48
C ALA A 294 7.78 -8.75 -8.84
N PHE A 295 7.91 -10.08 -8.77
CA PHE A 295 9.14 -10.71 -8.36
C PHE A 295 10.08 -10.79 -9.56
N SER A 296 11.28 -10.23 -9.45
CA SER A 296 12.34 -10.49 -10.43
C SER A 296 12.60 -11.99 -10.50
N GLN A 297 12.60 -12.54 -11.72
CA GLN A 297 12.96 -13.93 -11.96
C GLN A 297 14.42 -14.20 -11.61
#